data_AF-R4T9Z8-F1
#
_entry.id   AF-R4T9Z8-F1
#
_cell.length_a   1.000
_cell.length_b   1.000
_cell.length_c   1.000
_cell.angle_alpha   90.00
_cell.angle_beta   90.00
_cell.angle_gamma   90.00
#
_symmetry.space_group_name_H-M   'P 1'
#
loop_
_entity.id
_entity.type
_entity.pdbx_description
1 polymer ?
#
loop_
_entity_poly.entity_id
_entity_poly.type
_entity_poly.pdbx_seq_one_letter_code
_entity_poly.pdbx_strand_id
1 'polypeptide(L)'
;MIASWGLDAALEVGIAAFCAGEEPPSDDVFWDRLTGAGVEPWLAERLLVFLPMAYVRRLLPDVTYPDAVRDSRGQVFLSQEPVFVAAFDRAQYANRAEFERIAFRSSTFAVINEALNAGSQLADLELAEPVLFKDLEPVVEGDGGVPSPQAVFEAFLREHGVVLGDDTRVDTKLIVHPAPEGMVMAQVDFAVSHPALAEPWLVESFAGHGTTWREAIGRAVDGFRHGALHPIVDGLLSPGAAADQVGRERYDHPDGAFELVLGAQITMFAENVPSVEPLLDRLLEALRAEKLSRKVHGLRLFVAHNEGALLNNEVLLDSRPWSGGEAVVADHPALVAEGRVATRVFGLLVPLDV
;
A
#
# COMPACT_ATOMS: atom_id res chain seq x y z
N MET A 1 1.83 -12.03 -20.34
CA MET A 1 1.45 -11.17 -19.20
C MET A 1 -0.05 -11.29 -19.03
N ILE A 2 -0.50 -12.05 -18.04
CA ILE A 2 -1.89 -11.98 -17.58
C ILE A 2 -1.98 -10.60 -16.95
N ALA A 3 -2.86 -9.73 -17.46
CA ALA A 3 -3.13 -8.45 -16.82
C ALA A 3 -3.37 -8.72 -15.34
N SER A 4 -2.58 -8.12 -14.44
CA SER A 4 -2.89 -8.15 -13.02
C SER A 4 -4.32 -7.64 -12.89
N TRP A 5 -5.25 -8.46 -12.42
CA TRP A 5 -6.66 -8.08 -12.21
C TRP A 5 -6.82 -7.00 -11.12
N GLY A 6 -5.72 -6.38 -10.66
CA GLY A 6 -5.76 -5.41 -9.56
C GLY A 6 -6.21 -6.05 -8.25
N LEU A 7 -5.95 -7.34 -8.06
CA LEU A 7 -6.34 -8.08 -6.86
C LEU A 7 -5.31 -7.97 -5.73
N ASP A 8 -4.20 -7.26 -5.95
CA ASP A 8 -3.13 -7.03 -4.96
C ASP A 8 -3.69 -6.50 -3.64
N ALA A 9 -4.50 -5.43 -3.70
CA ALA A 9 -5.14 -4.85 -2.52
C ALA A 9 -6.15 -5.81 -1.87
N ALA A 10 -6.94 -6.53 -2.67
CA ALA A 10 -7.91 -7.50 -2.17
C ALA A 10 -7.24 -8.64 -1.39
N LEU A 11 -6.07 -9.11 -1.84
CA LEU A 11 -5.30 -10.13 -1.13
C LEU A 11 -4.79 -9.62 0.21
N GLU A 12 -4.23 -8.41 0.28
CA GLU A 12 -3.76 -7.85 1.55
C GLU A 12 -4.91 -7.66 2.55
N VAL A 13 -6.09 -7.26 2.06
CA VAL A 13 -7.32 -7.19 2.87
C VAL A 13 -7.73 -8.58 3.40
N GLY A 14 -7.72 -9.61 2.55
CA GLY A 14 -8.04 -10.98 2.95
C GLY A 14 -7.02 -11.56 3.94
N ILE A 15 -5.73 -11.35 3.71
CA ILE A 15 -4.64 -11.76 4.61
C ILE A 15 -4.81 -11.10 5.98
N ALA A 16 -5.04 -9.78 6.01
CA ALA A 16 -5.27 -9.06 7.25
C ALA A 16 -6.51 -9.57 7.99
N ALA A 17 -7.58 -9.91 7.27
CA ALA A 17 -8.78 -10.48 7.86
C ALA A 17 -8.51 -11.83 8.55
N PHE A 18 -7.73 -12.73 7.94
CA PHE A 18 -7.30 -13.99 8.57
C PHE A 18 -6.34 -13.82 9.75
N CYS A 19 -5.45 -12.83 9.67
CA CYS A 19 -4.42 -12.59 10.68
C CYS A 19 -4.91 -11.73 11.86
N ALA A 20 -6.12 -11.19 11.80
CA ALA A 20 -6.64 -10.30 12.83
C ALA A 20 -7.05 -11.05 14.12
N GLY A 21 -6.68 -10.49 15.26
CA GLY A 21 -6.92 -11.06 16.60
C GLY A 21 -5.83 -12.03 17.06
N GLU A 22 -5.93 -12.52 18.30
CA GLU A 22 -4.96 -13.48 18.88
C GLU A 22 -5.10 -14.89 18.30
N GLU A 23 -6.30 -15.26 17.87
CA GLU A 23 -6.61 -16.54 17.25
C GLU A 23 -7.15 -16.34 15.82
N PRO A 24 -6.97 -17.29 14.91
CA PRO A 24 -7.60 -17.24 13.59
C PRO A 24 -9.14 -17.10 13.71
N PRO A 25 -9.78 -16.19 12.96
CA PRO A 25 -11.23 -16.04 13.00
C PRO A 25 -11.95 -17.26 12.40
N SER A 26 -13.20 -17.50 12.81
CA SER A 26 -14.10 -18.43 12.11
C SER A 26 -14.47 -17.91 10.72
N ASP A 27 -15.04 -18.79 9.88
CA ASP A 27 -15.48 -18.44 8.52
C ASP A 27 -16.55 -17.33 8.54
N ASP A 28 -17.51 -17.41 9.46
CA ASP A 28 -18.55 -16.39 9.64
C ASP A 28 -17.95 -15.03 10.06
N VAL A 29 -17.00 -15.03 11.01
CA VAL A 29 -16.34 -13.79 11.46
C VAL A 29 -15.48 -13.19 10.34
N PHE A 30 -14.79 -14.01 9.57
CA PHE A 30 -14.03 -13.58 8.40
C PHE A 30 -14.97 -12.95 7.35
N TRP A 31 -16.06 -13.64 7.04
CA TRP A 31 -17.07 -13.20 6.08
C TRP A 31 -17.70 -11.87 6.49
N ASP A 32 -18.19 -11.77 7.72
CA ASP A 32 -18.85 -10.56 8.26
C ASP A 32 -17.89 -9.37 8.29
N ARG A 33 -16.61 -9.61 8.61
CA ARG A 33 -15.58 -8.58 8.60
C ARG A 33 -15.34 -8.03 7.20
N LEU A 34 -15.20 -8.91 6.20
CA LEU A 34 -14.95 -8.46 4.82
C LEU A 34 -16.18 -7.76 4.25
N THR A 35 -17.34 -8.38 4.32
CA THR A 35 -18.57 -7.85 3.72
C THR A 35 -19.08 -6.60 4.46
N GLY A 36 -18.94 -6.55 5.78
CA GLY A 36 -19.22 -5.36 6.58
C GLY A 36 -18.31 -4.17 6.26
N ALA A 37 -17.10 -4.43 5.74
CA ALA A 37 -16.16 -3.43 5.25
C ALA A 37 -16.29 -3.15 3.73
N GLY A 38 -17.40 -3.56 3.11
CA GLY A 38 -17.73 -3.26 1.72
C GLY A 38 -17.03 -4.15 0.69
N VAL A 39 -16.41 -5.27 1.09
CA VAL A 39 -15.97 -6.30 0.12
C VAL A 39 -17.20 -7.02 -0.41
N GLU A 40 -17.30 -7.14 -1.73
CA GLU A 40 -18.43 -7.79 -2.37
C GLU A 40 -18.46 -9.30 -2.07
N PRO A 41 -19.65 -9.92 -1.89
CA PRO A 41 -19.78 -11.33 -1.51
C PRO A 41 -18.99 -12.30 -2.38
N TRP A 42 -19.00 -12.11 -3.71
CA TRP A 42 -18.29 -12.99 -4.64
C TRP A 42 -16.76 -13.01 -4.41
N LEU A 43 -16.19 -11.88 -3.97
CA LEU A 43 -14.76 -11.75 -3.69
C LEU A 43 -14.44 -12.26 -2.29
N ALA A 44 -15.26 -11.93 -1.29
CA ALA A 44 -15.12 -12.44 0.08
C ALA A 44 -15.14 -13.97 0.13
N GLU A 45 -16.04 -14.62 -0.61
CA GLU A 45 -16.13 -16.08 -0.72
C GLU A 45 -14.85 -16.68 -1.29
N ARG A 46 -14.30 -16.06 -2.34
CA ARG A 46 -13.06 -16.53 -2.99
C ARG A 46 -11.84 -16.34 -2.12
N LEU A 47 -11.74 -15.22 -1.41
CA LEU A 47 -10.66 -14.99 -0.45
C LEU A 47 -10.70 -16.03 0.66
N LEU A 48 -11.90 -16.35 1.18
CA LEU A 48 -12.09 -17.38 2.21
C LEU A 48 -11.62 -18.77 1.73
N VAL A 49 -11.94 -19.14 0.48
CA VAL A 49 -11.61 -20.46 -0.08
C VAL A 49 -10.16 -20.56 -0.57
N PHE A 50 -9.71 -19.58 -1.35
CA PHE A 50 -8.48 -19.71 -2.15
C PHE A 50 -7.23 -19.23 -1.43
N LEU A 51 -7.31 -18.32 -0.44
CA LEU A 51 -6.13 -17.95 0.36
C LEU A 51 -5.58 -19.15 1.14
N PRO A 52 -6.37 -19.89 1.96
CA PRO A 52 -5.90 -21.10 2.63
C PRO A 52 -5.35 -22.14 1.65
N MET A 53 -6.04 -22.36 0.52
CA MET A 53 -5.63 -23.33 -0.48
C MET A 53 -4.27 -22.99 -1.12
N ALA A 54 -4.07 -21.73 -1.50
CA ALA A 54 -2.82 -21.24 -2.06
C ALA A 54 -1.67 -21.35 -1.05
N TYR A 55 -1.90 -20.94 0.19
CA TYR A 55 -0.90 -20.98 1.26
C TYR A 55 -0.49 -22.40 1.62
N VAL A 56 -1.42 -23.37 1.67
CA VAL A 56 -1.09 -24.79 1.89
C VAL A 56 -0.21 -25.35 0.79
N ARG A 57 -0.57 -25.11 -0.47
CA ARG A 57 0.22 -25.60 -1.61
C ARG A 57 1.63 -25.03 -1.61
N ARG A 58 1.78 -23.78 -1.17
CA ARG A 58 3.09 -23.16 -1.01
C ARG A 58 3.88 -23.69 0.19
N LEU A 59 3.20 -24.01 1.29
CA LEU A 59 3.81 -24.55 2.51
C LEU A 59 4.29 -25.99 2.31
N LEU A 60 3.57 -26.79 1.53
CA LEU A 60 3.81 -28.23 1.33
C LEU A 60 3.97 -28.55 -0.17
N PRO A 61 5.07 -28.10 -0.81
CA PRO A 61 5.24 -28.20 -2.26
C PRO A 61 5.44 -29.63 -2.78
N ASP A 62 5.76 -30.59 -1.90
CA ASP A 62 6.03 -31.99 -2.27
C ASP A 62 4.74 -32.84 -2.38
N VAL A 63 3.57 -32.26 -2.09
CA VAL A 63 2.28 -32.94 -2.21
C VAL A 63 1.72 -32.75 -3.62
N THR A 64 1.12 -33.80 -4.18
CA THR A 64 0.42 -33.71 -5.47
C THR A 64 -1.00 -33.19 -5.26
N TYR A 65 -1.28 -32.00 -5.78
CA TYR A 65 -2.58 -31.34 -5.66
C TYR A 65 -3.39 -31.41 -6.96
N PRO A 66 -4.72 -31.60 -6.89
CA PRO A 66 -5.62 -31.35 -8.01
C PRO A 66 -5.50 -29.92 -8.54
N ASP A 67 -5.66 -29.74 -9.85
CA ASP A 67 -5.64 -28.44 -10.52
C ASP A 67 -7.01 -27.77 -10.61
N ALA A 68 -8.05 -28.41 -10.08
CA ALA A 68 -9.41 -27.92 -10.06
C ALA A 68 -10.08 -28.11 -8.69
N VAL A 69 -11.17 -27.37 -8.48
CA VAL A 69 -12.16 -27.62 -7.45
C VAL A 69 -13.51 -27.90 -8.10
N ARG A 70 -14.35 -28.69 -7.46
CA ARG A 70 -15.69 -29.02 -7.95
C ARG A 70 -16.74 -28.24 -7.18
N ASP A 71 -17.65 -27.58 -7.90
CA ASP A 71 -18.90 -27.08 -7.36
C ASP A 71 -20.10 -27.84 -7.99
N SER A 72 -21.33 -27.46 -7.66
CA SER A 72 -22.53 -28.11 -8.21
C SER A 72 -22.74 -27.84 -9.71
N ARG A 73 -22.06 -26.83 -10.27
CA ARG A 73 -22.15 -26.40 -11.67
C ARG A 73 -21.03 -26.98 -12.53
N GLY A 74 -19.94 -27.48 -11.93
CA GLY A 74 -18.87 -28.18 -12.62
C GLY A 74 -17.51 -28.03 -11.95
N GLN A 75 -16.47 -28.15 -12.77
CA GLN A 75 -15.09 -27.94 -12.33
C GLN A 75 -14.67 -26.48 -12.57
N VAL A 76 -14.02 -25.90 -11.57
CA VAL A 76 -13.33 -24.62 -11.64
C VAL A 76 -11.84 -24.89 -11.63
N PHE A 77 -11.18 -24.63 -12.76
CA PHE A 77 -9.73 -24.78 -12.88
C PHE A 77 -9.01 -23.65 -12.14
N LEU A 78 -8.13 -24.02 -11.22
CA LEU A 78 -7.42 -23.08 -10.36
C LEU A 78 -6.46 -22.18 -11.14
N SER A 79 -5.89 -22.68 -12.24
CA SER A 79 -5.05 -21.89 -13.15
C SER A 79 -5.81 -20.79 -13.90
N GLN A 80 -7.15 -20.86 -13.91
CA GLN A 80 -8.04 -19.88 -14.53
C GLN A 80 -8.79 -19.03 -13.51
N GLU A 81 -8.64 -19.32 -12.21
CA GLU A 81 -9.29 -18.58 -11.14
C GLU A 81 -8.38 -17.42 -10.71
N PRO A 82 -8.76 -16.14 -10.98
CA PRO A 82 -7.89 -15.00 -10.77
C PRO A 82 -7.48 -14.78 -9.31
N VAL A 83 -8.36 -15.02 -8.34
CA VAL A 83 -8.06 -14.89 -6.91
C VAL A 83 -7.10 -15.98 -6.46
N PHE A 84 -7.28 -17.23 -6.92
CA PHE A 84 -6.32 -18.30 -6.60
C PHE A 84 -4.94 -18.02 -7.19
N VAL A 85 -4.86 -17.65 -8.47
CA VAL A 85 -3.58 -17.35 -9.14
C VAL A 85 -2.84 -16.24 -8.41
N ALA A 86 -3.53 -15.16 -8.07
CA ALA A 86 -2.94 -14.05 -7.33
C ALA A 86 -2.53 -14.45 -5.90
N ALA A 87 -3.38 -15.20 -5.19
CA ALA A 87 -3.06 -15.70 -3.85
C ALA A 87 -1.84 -16.63 -3.84
N PHE A 88 -1.70 -17.49 -4.84
CA PHE A 88 -0.56 -18.42 -4.96
C PHE A 88 0.76 -17.70 -5.25
N ASP A 89 0.72 -16.64 -6.05
CA ASP A 89 1.88 -15.76 -6.25
C ASP A 89 2.24 -14.99 -4.96
N ARG A 90 1.25 -14.41 -4.28
CA ARG A 90 1.48 -13.67 -3.01
C ARG A 90 2.00 -14.58 -1.89
N ALA A 91 1.59 -15.84 -1.85
CA ALA A 91 2.06 -16.81 -0.86
C ALA A 91 3.58 -17.07 -0.95
N GLN A 92 4.24 -16.77 -2.08
CA GLN A 92 5.69 -16.91 -2.23
C GLN A 92 6.49 -16.06 -1.23
N TYR A 93 5.91 -14.94 -0.81
CA TYR A 93 6.51 -13.96 0.09
C TYR A 93 5.93 -14.02 1.51
N ALA A 94 5.09 -15.03 1.79
CA ALA A 94 4.44 -15.16 3.07
C ALA A 94 5.43 -15.42 4.21
N ASN A 95 5.20 -14.78 5.34
CA ASN A 95 5.97 -15.04 6.55
C ASN A 95 5.36 -16.21 7.35
N ARG A 96 6.10 -16.66 8.38
CA ARG A 96 5.68 -17.79 9.22
C ARG A 96 4.31 -17.56 9.90
N ALA A 97 4.06 -16.36 10.40
CA ALA A 97 2.81 -16.05 11.09
C ALA A 97 1.62 -16.12 10.12
N GLU A 98 1.79 -15.65 8.89
CA GLU A 98 0.76 -15.80 7.85
C GLU A 98 0.47 -17.27 7.54
N PHE A 99 1.49 -18.13 7.39
CA PHE A 99 1.27 -19.57 7.17
C PHE A 99 0.51 -20.23 8.33
N GLU A 100 0.89 -19.94 9.57
CA GLU A 100 0.22 -20.49 10.75
C GLU A 100 -1.25 -20.05 10.86
N ARG A 101 -1.56 -18.81 10.44
CA ARG A 101 -2.93 -18.26 10.47
C ARG A 101 -3.79 -18.68 9.28
N ILE A 102 -3.22 -18.81 8.09
CA ILE A 102 -3.96 -19.01 6.84
C ILE A 102 -3.92 -20.47 6.38
N ALA A 103 -2.73 -21.07 6.27
CA ALA A 103 -2.60 -22.42 5.72
C ALA A 103 -3.28 -23.47 6.62
N PHE A 104 -3.12 -23.35 7.93
CA PHE A 104 -3.65 -24.34 8.89
C PHE A 104 -5.18 -24.35 8.98
N ARG A 105 -5.85 -23.31 8.44
CA ARG A 105 -7.31 -23.24 8.34
C ARG A 105 -7.86 -24.09 7.18
N SER A 106 -7.02 -24.47 6.23
CA SER A 106 -7.44 -25.24 5.07
C SER A 106 -7.84 -26.66 5.46
N SER A 107 -8.99 -27.12 4.98
CA SER A 107 -9.40 -28.53 5.08
C SER A 107 -8.36 -29.47 4.45
N THR A 108 -7.75 -29.07 3.34
CA THR A 108 -6.63 -29.79 2.72
C THR A 108 -5.45 -29.99 3.68
N PHE A 109 -5.09 -28.98 4.48
CA PHE A 109 -4.02 -29.13 5.48
C PHE A 109 -4.41 -30.15 6.54
N ALA A 110 -5.65 -30.12 7.02
CA ALA A 110 -6.15 -31.08 8.00
C ALA A 110 -6.08 -32.53 7.47
N VAL A 111 -6.50 -32.77 6.23
CA VAL A 111 -6.42 -34.08 5.57
C VAL A 111 -4.97 -34.56 5.43
N ILE A 112 -4.06 -33.68 4.98
CA ILE A 112 -2.63 -34.01 4.89
C ILE A 112 -2.09 -34.36 6.28
N ASN A 113 -2.37 -33.54 7.30
CA ASN A 113 -1.90 -33.75 8.65
C ASN A 113 -2.42 -35.08 9.25
N GLU A 114 -3.68 -35.43 9.02
CA GLU A 114 -4.24 -36.74 9.41
C GLU A 114 -3.52 -37.90 8.72
N ALA A 115 -3.27 -37.80 7.41
CA ALA A 115 -2.58 -38.84 6.64
C ALA A 115 -1.13 -39.03 7.10
N LEU A 116 -0.42 -37.94 7.41
CA LEU A 116 0.94 -37.98 7.98
C LEU A 116 0.95 -38.63 9.36
N ASN A 117 0.00 -38.28 10.22
CA ASN A 117 -0.15 -38.92 11.54
C ASN A 117 -0.48 -40.41 11.44
N ALA A 118 -1.13 -40.84 10.35
CA ALA A 118 -1.38 -42.24 10.03
C ALA A 118 -0.15 -42.97 9.42
N GLY A 119 0.99 -42.27 9.25
CA GLY A 119 2.25 -42.86 8.76
C GLY A 119 2.51 -42.70 7.26
N SER A 120 1.70 -41.92 6.55
CA SER A 120 1.95 -41.59 5.13
C SER A 120 3.16 -40.67 4.99
N GLN A 121 3.79 -40.65 3.81
CA GLN A 121 4.82 -39.66 3.46
C GLN A 121 4.24 -38.62 2.50
N LEU A 122 4.72 -37.38 2.57
CA LEU A 122 4.24 -36.28 1.71
C LEU A 122 4.27 -36.64 0.21
N ALA A 123 5.35 -37.29 -0.25
CA ALA A 123 5.54 -37.66 -1.65
C ALA A 123 4.55 -38.72 -2.16
N ASP A 124 3.93 -39.47 -1.25
CA ASP A 124 2.94 -40.52 -1.57
C ASP A 124 1.50 -39.99 -1.48
N LEU A 125 1.30 -38.72 -1.07
CA LEU A 125 -0.02 -38.12 -0.94
C LEU A 125 -0.53 -37.63 -2.29
N GLU A 126 -1.52 -38.35 -2.81
CA GLU A 126 -2.38 -37.91 -3.91
C GLU A 126 -3.74 -37.50 -3.34
N LEU A 127 -4.04 -36.20 -3.41
CA LEU A 127 -5.28 -35.67 -2.88
C LEU A 127 -6.41 -35.77 -3.90
N ALA A 128 -7.61 -36.12 -3.43
CA ALA A 128 -8.80 -36.04 -4.25
C ALA A 128 -9.19 -34.58 -4.53
N GLU A 129 -9.87 -34.35 -5.67
CA GLU A 129 -10.41 -33.04 -6.05
C GLU A 129 -11.30 -32.47 -4.93
N PRO A 130 -11.00 -31.27 -4.39
CA PRO A 130 -11.82 -30.65 -3.37
C PRO A 130 -13.22 -30.33 -3.91
N VAL A 131 -14.25 -30.65 -3.13
CA VAL A 131 -15.65 -30.30 -3.43
C VAL A 131 -16.04 -29.12 -2.55
N LEU A 132 -16.52 -28.05 -3.17
CA LEU A 132 -17.01 -26.87 -2.47
C LEU A 132 -18.38 -27.16 -1.87
N PHE A 133 -18.59 -26.73 -0.62
CA PHE A 133 -19.87 -26.89 0.06
C PHE A 133 -20.98 -26.00 -0.54
N LYS A 134 -20.58 -24.86 -1.13
CA LYS A 134 -21.45 -23.91 -1.81
C LYS A 134 -20.83 -23.54 -3.15
N ASP A 135 -21.68 -23.29 -4.15
CA ASP A 135 -21.24 -22.78 -5.44
C ASP A 135 -20.68 -21.38 -5.31
N LEU A 136 -19.52 -21.15 -5.93
CA LEU A 136 -18.94 -19.80 -5.99
C LEU A 136 -19.88 -18.87 -6.75
N GLU A 137 -20.11 -17.66 -6.26
CA GLU A 137 -20.78 -16.67 -7.11
C GLU A 137 -19.98 -16.43 -8.41
N PRO A 138 -20.59 -16.12 -9.56
CA PRO A 138 -19.83 -15.79 -10.77
C PRO A 138 -18.85 -14.63 -10.51
N VAL A 139 -17.67 -14.67 -11.14
CA VAL A 139 -16.77 -13.51 -11.10
C VAL A 139 -17.45 -12.34 -11.80
N VAL A 140 -17.55 -11.21 -11.12
CA VAL A 140 -18.10 -9.96 -11.67
C VAL A 140 -16.95 -9.07 -12.11
N GLU A 141 -17.14 -8.31 -13.18
CA GLU A 141 -16.18 -7.28 -13.59
C GLU A 141 -16.11 -6.18 -12.53
N GLY A 142 -14.92 -5.90 -12.02
CA GLY A 142 -14.68 -4.88 -11.00
C GLY A 142 -13.62 -5.29 -10.00
N ASP A 143 -13.46 -4.45 -8.97
CA ASP A 143 -12.48 -4.61 -7.89
C ASP A 143 -13.08 -5.28 -6.63
N GLY A 144 -14.35 -5.70 -6.69
CA GLY A 144 -15.06 -6.33 -5.57
C GLY A 144 -15.13 -5.47 -4.30
N GLY A 145 -15.08 -4.14 -4.42
CA GLY A 145 -15.10 -3.23 -3.28
C GLY A 145 -13.72 -2.84 -2.75
N VAL A 146 -12.64 -3.36 -3.34
CA VAL A 146 -11.26 -3.11 -2.91
C VAL A 146 -10.42 -2.62 -4.10
N PRO A 147 -10.41 -1.30 -4.40
CA PRO A 147 -9.70 -0.76 -5.55
C PRO A 147 -8.19 -0.99 -5.45
N SER A 148 -7.55 -1.34 -6.57
CA SER A 148 -6.09 -1.46 -6.69
C SER A 148 -5.41 -0.09 -6.71
N PRO A 149 -4.59 0.28 -5.71
CA PRO A 149 -3.86 1.54 -5.74
C PRO A 149 -2.88 1.60 -6.93
N GLN A 150 -2.31 0.46 -7.34
CA GLN A 150 -1.41 0.37 -8.48
C GLN A 150 -2.10 0.82 -9.76
N ALA A 151 -3.29 0.27 -10.04
CA ALA A 151 -4.05 0.61 -11.25
C ALA A 151 -4.42 2.09 -11.27
N VAL A 152 -4.75 2.67 -10.11
CA VAL A 152 -5.06 4.10 -9.99
C VAL A 152 -3.81 4.96 -10.19
N PHE A 153 -2.67 4.56 -9.63
CA PHE A 153 -1.41 5.28 -9.81
C PHE A 153 -0.99 5.30 -11.29
N GLU A 154 -1.03 4.15 -11.96
CA GLU A 154 -0.75 4.05 -13.40
C GLU A 154 -1.75 4.85 -14.25
N ALA A 155 -3.01 4.93 -13.85
CA ALA A 155 -4.00 5.80 -14.50
C ALA A 155 -3.62 7.28 -14.36
N PHE A 156 -3.27 7.76 -13.17
CA PHE A 156 -2.80 9.14 -12.98
C PHE A 156 -1.59 9.46 -13.85
N LEU A 157 -0.61 8.56 -13.92
CA LEU A 157 0.58 8.76 -14.75
C LEU A 157 0.22 8.90 -16.24
N ARG A 158 -0.68 8.04 -16.74
CA ARG A 158 -1.16 8.11 -18.13
C ARG A 158 -1.93 9.40 -18.41
N GLU A 159 -2.74 9.87 -17.46
CA GLU A 159 -3.46 11.15 -17.58
C GLU A 159 -2.52 12.35 -17.70
N HIS A 160 -1.34 12.28 -17.10
CA HIS A 160 -0.28 13.29 -17.22
C HIS A 160 0.68 13.05 -18.40
N GLY A 161 0.39 12.08 -19.27
CA GLY A 161 1.23 11.75 -20.42
C GLY A 161 2.56 11.10 -20.07
N VAL A 162 2.73 10.60 -18.84
CA VAL A 162 3.94 9.90 -18.41
C VAL A 162 3.99 8.53 -19.07
N VAL A 163 5.09 8.24 -19.77
CA VAL A 163 5.39 6.93 -20.34
C VAL A 163 6.53 6.32 -19.55
N LEU A 164 6.28 5.17 -18.92
CA LEU A 164 7.30 4.46 -18.15
C LEU A 164 8.27 3.74 -19.12
N GLY A 165 9.52 4.19 -19.15
CA GLY A 165 10.60 3.51 -19.85
C GLY A 165 11.16 2.33 -19.04
N ASP A 166 12.06 1.55 -19.65
CA ASP A 166 12.61 0.31 -19.05
C ASP A 166 13.32 0.53 -17.70
N ASP A 167 13.92 1.71 -17.50
CA ASP A 167 14.63 2.07 -16.27
C ASP A 167 13.76 2.76 -15.22
N THR A 168 12.47 3.01 -15.53
CA THR A 168 11.53 3.65 -14.61
C THR A 168 10.50 2.63 -14.14
N ARG A 169 10.34 2.51 -12.83
CA ARG A 169 9.35 1.61 -12.23
C ARG A 169 8.49 2.36 -11.25
N VAL A 170 7.22 2.00 -11.22
CA VAL A 170 6.27 2.47 -10.21
C VAL A 170 5.61 1.27 -9.56
N ASP A 171 5.41 1.37 -8.26
CA ASP A 171 4.83 0.29 -7.47
C ASP A 171 3.96 0.89 -6.37
N THR A 172 3.02 0.10 -5.87
CA THR A 172 2.22 0.46 -4.71
C THR A 172 2.11 -0.70 -3.74
N LYS A 173 2.03 -0.38 -2.46
CA LYS A 173 1.82 -1.37 -1.42
C LYS A 173 0.69 -0.93 -0.49
N LEU A 174 -0.34 -1.78 -0.40
CA LEU A 174 -1.36 -1.63 0.62
C LEU A 174 -0.86 -2.22 1.94
N ILE A 175 -0.97 -1.43 3.01
CA ILE A 175 -0.73 -1.83 4.39
C ILE A 175 -2.05 -1.67 5.13
N VAL A 176 -2.55 -2.78 5.66
CA VAL A 176 -3.77 -2.80 6.48
C VAL A 176 -3.41 -2.56 7.94
N HIS A 177 -4.02 -1.55 8.55
CA HIS A 177 -3.83 -1.22 9.95
C HIS A 177 -5.02 -1.67 10.81
N PRO A 178 -4.79 -2.05 12.08
CA PRO A 178 -5.87 -2.24 13.04
C PRO A 178 -6.73 -0.97 13.15
N ALA A 179 -8.04 -1.13 13.17
CA ALA A 179 -9.00 -0.03 13.26
C ALA A 179 -10.12 -0.38 14.26
N PRO A 180 -10.83 0.64 14.81
CA PRO A 180 -12.02 0.41 15.63
C PRO A 180 -13.11 -0.36 14.86
N GLU A 181 -14.02 -1.00 15.59
CA GLU A 181 -15.17 -1.68 15.00
C GLU A 181 -15.99 -0.74 14.10
N GLY A 182 -16.41 -1.24 12.93
CA GLY A 182 -17.13 -0.48 11.92
C GLY A 182 -16.26 0.47 11.08
N MET A 183 -14.93 0.44 11.26
CA MET A 183 -13.98 1.23 10.48
C MET A 183 -12.88 0.33 9.92
N VAL A 184 -12.33 0.73 8.78
CA VAL A 184 -11.08 0.20 8.24
C VAL A 184 -10.08 1.32 8.04
N MET A 185 -8.80 0.97 8.17
CA MET A 185 -7.69 1.88 7.96
C MET A 185 -6.71 1.25 6.97
N ALA A 186 -6.47 1.96 5.87
CA ALA A 186 -5.55 1.58 4.83
C ALA A 186 -4.42 2.61 4.78
N GLN A 187 -3.18 2.14 4.69
CA GLN A 187 -2.06 2.95 4.24
C GLN A 187 -1.63 2.45 2.86
N VAL A 188 -1.42 3.35 1.93
CA VAL A 188 -0.85 3.04 0.62
C VAL A 188 0.52 3.71 0.53
N ASP A 189 1.54 2.90 0.29
CA ASP A 189 2.85 3.38 -0.12
C ASP A 189 2.87 3.46 -1.65
N PHE A 190 3.22 4.62 -2.20
CA PHE A 190 3.45 4.86 -3.62
C PHE A 190 4.94 4.99 -3.85
N ALA A 191 5.51 4.12 -4.67
CA ALA A 191 6.94 4.04 -4.90
C ALA A 191 7.29 4.35 -6.35
N VAL A 192 8.35 5.13 -6.55
CA VAL A 192 8.92 5.44 -7.86
C VAL A 192 10.42 5.14 -7.84
N SER A 193 10.87 4.35 -8.81
CA SER A 193 12.28 4.14 -9.12
C SER A 193 12.58 4.83 -10.44
N HIS A 194 13.57 5.70 -10.43
CA HIS A 194 14.01 6.46 -11.60
C HIS A 194 15.52 6.73 -11.51
N PRO A 195 16.29 6.63 -12.61
CA PRO A 195 17.75 6.79 -12.58
C PRO A 195 18.25 8.13 -12.01
N ALA A 196 17.45 9.17 -12.16
CA ALA A 196 17.75 10.51 -11.66
C ALA A 196 17.62 10.65 -10.14
N LEU A 197 17.01 9.70 -9.43
CA LEU A 197 16.86 9.75 -7.97
C LEU A 197 18.19 9.50 -7.25
N ALA A 198 18.38 10.22 -6.14
CA ALA A 198 19.50 10.04 -5.21
C ALA A 198 19.54 8.63 -4.63
N GLU A 199 18.37 8.09 -4.28
CA GLU A 199 18.18 6.74 -3.79
C GLU A 199 17.41 5.88 -4.83
N PRO A 200 17.52 4.54 -4.79
CA PRO A 200 16.89 3.67 -5.80
C PRO A 200 15.36 3.80 -5.87
N TRP A 201 14.73 4.19 -4.77
CA TRP A 201 13.30 4.35 -4.64
C TRP A 201 12.96 5.61 -3.84
N LEU A 202 12.03 6.38 -4.38
CA LEU A 202 11.30 7.41 -3.67
C LEU A 202 9.94 6.81 -3.29
N VAL A 203 9.64 6.77 -2.00
CA VAL A 203 8.40 6.21 -1.46
C VAL A 203 7.61 7.27 -0.72
N GLU A 204 6.34 7.44 -1.08
CA GLU A 204 5.37 8.31 -0.44
C GLU A 204 4.20 7.54 0.16
N SER A 205 4.00 7.66 1.48
CA SER A 205 3.00 6.88 2.22
C SER A 205 1.80 7.73 2.64
N PHE A 206 0.59 7.30 2.34
CA PHE A 206 -0.64 8.00 2.71
C PHE A 206 -1.62 7.06 3.39
N ALA A 207 -2.19 7.49 4.51
CA ALA A 207 -3.20 6.73 5.23
C ALA A 207 -4.61 7.33 5.00
N GLY A 208 -5.59 6.45 4.87
CA GLY A 208 -7.00 6.79 4.82
C GLY A 208 -7.80 5.85 5.71
N HIS A 209 -8.94 6.33 6.17
CA HIS A 209 -9.87 5.58 7.02
C HIS A 209 -11.29 5.74 6.50
N GLY A 210 -12.14 4.74 6.68
CA GLY A 210 -13.52 4.77 6.20
C GLY A 210 -14.32 3.62 6.78
N THR A 211 -15.61 3.55 6.47
CA THR A 211 -16.42 2.37 6.83
C THR A 211 -16.21 1.23 5.83
N THR A 212 -15.62 1.53 4.66
CA THR A 212 -15.30 0.55 3.63
C THR A 212 -13.86 0.64 3.13
N TRP A 213 -13.34 -0.45 2.57
CA TRP A 213 -12.00 -0.46 1.95
C TRP A 213 -11.89 0.53 0.79
N ARG A 214 -12.94 0.65 -0.03
CA ARG A 214 -13.01 1.66 -1.09
C ARG A 214 -12.83 3.07 -0.55
N GLU A 215 -13.51 3.44 0.53
CA GLU A 215 -13.37 4.76 1.15
C GLU A 215 -11.97 4.98 1.74
N ALA A 216 -11.44 4.00 2.48
CA ALA A 216 -10.14 4.14 3.12
C ALA A 216 -9.00 4.23 2.09
N ILE A 217 -9.00 3.36 1.08
CA ILE A 217 -8.02 3.41 -0.02
C ILE A 217 -8.20 4.69 -0.84
N GLY A 218 -9.45 5.05 -1.17
CA GLY A 218 -9.76 6.27 -1.91
C GLY A 218 -9.21 7.53 -1.23
N ARG A 219 -9.36 7.65 0.10
CA ARG A 219 -8.78 8.77 0.86
C ARG A 219 -7.26 8.78 0.86
N ALA A 220 -6.61 7.62 0.94
CA ALA A 220 -5.15 7.53 0.84
C ALA A 220 -4.66 7.98 -0.55
N VAL A 221 -5.33 7.51 -1.60
CA VAL A 221 -5.07 7.88 -3.00
C VAL A 221 -5.32 9.38 -3.24
N ASP A 222 -6.41 9.93 -2.72
CA ASP A 222 -6.72 11.36 -2.83
C ASP A 222 -5.64 12.19 -2.12
N GLY A 223 -5.18 11.77 -0.95
CA GLY A 223 -4.04 12.39 -0.27
C GLY A 223 -2.78 12.39 -1.13
N PHE A 224 -2.44 11.25 -1.74
CA PHE A 224 -1.31 11.16 -2.66
C PHE A 224 -1.44 12.09 -3.86
N ARG A 225 -2.62 12.10 -4.51
CA ARG A 225 -2.91 12.95 -5.66
C ARG A 225 -2.73 14.44 -5.34
N HIS A 226 -3.24 14.89 -4.20
CA HIS A 226 -3.15 16.31 -3.83
C HIS A 226 -1.75 16.71 -3.34
N GLY A 227 -1.03 15.81 -2.66
CA GLY A 227 0.22 16.15 -2.00
C GLY A 227 1.48 15.85 -2.80
N ALA A 228 1.59 14.64 -3.34
CA ALA A 228 2.87 14.11 -3.82
C ALA A 228 2.90 13.75 -5.32
N LEU A 229 1.74 13.46 -5.93
CA LEU A 229 1.67 13.09 -7.35
C LEU A 229 2.28 14.17 -8.25
N HIS A 230 1.81 15.42 -8.15
CA HIS A 230 2.24 16.46 -9.08
C HIS A 230 3.72 16.83 -8.95
N PRO A 231 4.32 16.93 -7.75
CA PRO A 231 5.78 17.08 -7.64
C PRO A 231 6.55 15.92 -8.27
N ILE A 232 6.10 14.67 -8.11
CA ILE A 232 6.73 13.50 -8.75
C ILE A 232 6.62 13.58 -10.28
N VAL A 233 5.44 13.94 -10.80
CA VAL A 233 5.23 14.10 -12.24
C VAL A 233 6.09 15.24 -12.79
N ASP A 234 5.99 16.43 -12.21
CA ASP A 234 6.57 17.66 -12.75
C ASP A 234 8.06 17.84 -12.42
N GLY A 235 8.54 17.28 -11.31
CA GLY A 235 9.93 17.38 -10.88
C GLY A 235 10.81 16.19 -11.28
N LEU A 236 10.22 15.04 -11.65
CA LEU A 236 10.99 13.82 -11.93
C LEU A 236 10.58 13.12 -13.24
N LEU A 237 9.30 12.81 -13.43
CA LEU A 237 8.88 11.87 -14.49
C LEU A 237 8.61 12.53 -15.85
N SER A 238 8.01 13.72 -15.86
CA SER A 238 7.66 14.48 -17.06
C SER A 238 7.66 15.99 -16.75
N PRO A 239 8.84 16.63 -16.72
CA PRO A 239 8.92 18.04 -16.35
C PRO A 239 8.02 18.97 -17.17
N GLY A 240 7.24 19.80 -16.47
CA GLY A 240 6.28 20.73 -17.07
C GLY A 240 4.87 20.16 -17.27
N ALA A 241 4.63 18.87 -17.03
CA ALA A 241 3.32 18.26 -17.23
C ALA A 241 2.27 18.62 -16.16
N ALA A 242 2.69 19.17 -15.01
CA ALA A 242 1.79 19.61 -13.95
C ALA A 242 2.22 20.95 -13.33
N ALA A 243 2.75 21.85 -14.15
CA ALA A 243 3.35 23.12 -13.70
C ALA A 243 2.37 24.05 -12.97
N ASP A 244 1.05 23.93 -13.20
CA ASP A 244 0.00 24.67 -12.52
C ASP A 244 -0.42 24.05 -11.18
N GLN A 245 0.09 22.86 -10.85
CA GLN A 245 -0.23 22.08 -9.65
C GLN A 245 0.94 22.03 -8.65
N VAL A 246 2.06 22.72 -8.94
CA VAL A 246 3.26 22.74 -8.09
C VAL A 246 3.77 24.17 -7.88
N GLY A 247 4.36 24.41 -6.71
CA GLY A 247 5.22 25.58 -6.47
C GLY A 247 6.63 25.30 -6.95
N ARG A 248 7.31 26.31 -7.50
CA ARG A 248 8.71 26.22 -7.93
C ARG A 248 9.51 27.36 -7.33
N GLU A 249 10.57 27.02 -6.63
CA GLU A 249 11.49 27.99 -6.03
C GLU A 249 12.93 27.58 -6.25
N ARG A 250 13.81 28.56 -6.52
CA ARG A 250 15.25 28.31 -6.56
C ARG A 250 15.78 28.16 -5.14
N TYR A 251 16.49 27.08 -4.88
CA TYR A 251 17.18 26.81 -3.63
C TYR A 251 18.70 26.71 -3.82
N ASP A 252 19.45 27.66 -3.25
CA ASP A 252 20.92 27.68 -3.33
C ASP A 252 21.55 26.87 -2.19
N HIS A 253 21.99 25.64 -2.47
CA HIS A 253 22.66 24.75 -1.51
C HIS A 253 24.20 24.80 -1.66
N PRO A 254 25.00 24.54 -0.59
CA PRO A 254 26.46 24.44 -0.70
C PRO A 254 26.97 23.45 -1.75
N ASP A 255 26.25 22.35 -2.00
CA ASP A 255 26.55 21.35 -3.04
C ASP A 255 25.96 21.69 -4.44
N GLY A 256 25.54 22.93 -4.63
CA GLY A 256 25.04 23.48 -5.90
C GLY A 256 23.56 23.84 -5.85
N ALA A 257 23.08 24.55 -6.88
CA ALA A 257 21.69 25.02 -6.89
C ALA A 257 20.70 23.91 -7.23
N PHE A 258 19.53 23.97 -6.63
CA PHE A 258 18.39 23.11 -6.89
C PHE A 258 17.16 23.96 -7.18
N GLU A 259 16.18 23.36 -7.85
CA GLU A 259 14.82 23.83 -7.90
C GLU A 259 14.00 22.99 -6.91
N LEU A 260 13.35 23.65 -5.96
CA LEU A 260 12.38 23.05 -5.08
C LEU A 260 11.03 23.00 -5.80
N VAL A 261 10.59 21.81 -6.18
CA VAL A 261 9.28 21.54 -6.77
C VAL A 261 8.35 21.06 -5.66
N LEU A 262 7.45 21.93 -5.19
CA LEU A 262 6.65 21.74 -3.98
C LEU A 262 5.20 21.38 -4.32
N GLY A 263 4.65 20.39 -3.63
CA GLY A 263 3.23 20.04 -3.71
C GLY A 263 2.36 20.90 -2.80
N ALA A 264 1.05 20.65 -2.81
CA ALA A 264 0.13 21.35 -1.93
C ALA A 264 0.34 20.97 -0.46
N GLN A 265 0.13 21.93 0.44
CA GLN A 265 -0.02 21.66 1.86
C GLN A 265 -1.32 20.89 2.11
N ILE A 266 -1.20 19.67 2.61
CA ILE A 266 -2.35 18.89 3.08
C ILE A 266 -2.55 19.19 4.56
N THR A 267 -3.76 19.63 4.89
CA THR A 267 -4.19 19.87 6.26
C THR A 267 -5.19 18.80 6.68
N MET A 268 -5.04 18.28 7.89
CA MET A 268 -5.91 17.28 8.49
C MET A 268 -6.42 17.79 9.85
N PHE A 269 -7.65 17.40 10.19
CA PHE A 269 -8.33 17.67 11.47
C PHE A 269 -8.69 19.14 11.78
N ALA A 270 -8.27 20.10 10.93
CA ALA A 270 -8.62 21.52 11.06
C ALA A 270 -8.84 22.17 9.69
N GLU A 271 -9.69 23.19 9.62
CA GLU A 271 -10.03 23.88 8.35
C GLU A 271 -9.11 25.08 8.05
N ASN A 272 -8.73 25.83 9.09
CA ASN A 272 -7.97 27.08 8.95
C ASN A 272 -6.58 26.92 9.59
N VAL A 273 -5.66 26.36 8.83
CA VAL A 273 -4.27 26.14 9.28
C VAL A 273 -3.35 27.10 8.53
N PRO A 274 -2.47 27.83 9.24
CA PRO A 274 -1.48 28.69 8.60
C PRO A 274 -0.58 27.94 7.62
N SER A 275 0.04 28.69 6.71
CA SER A 275 1.09 28.16 5.84
C SER A 275 2.23 27.57 6.66
N VAL A 276 2.73 26.43 6.22
CA VAL A 276 3.92 25.76 6.78
C VAL A 276 5.23 26.37 6.25
N GLU A 277 5.16 27.33 5.34
CA GLU A 277 6.34 28.01 4.76
C GLU A 277 7.39 28.45 5.80
N PRO A 278 7.05 29.09 6.94
CA PRO A 278 8.07 29.47 7.93
C PRO A 278 8.82 28.29 8.55
N LEU A 279 8.16 27.14 8.67
CA LEU A 279 8.79 25.90 9.12
C LEU A 279 9.63 25.28 8.00
N LEU A 280 9.13 25.32 6.75
CA LEU A 280 9.86 24.86 5.59
C LEU A 280 11.16 25.66 5.38
N ASP A 281 11.14 26.99 5.56
CA ASP A 281 12.34 27.84 5.49
C ASP A 281 13.41 27.40 6.51
N ARG A 282 12.99 27.09 7.74
CA ARG A 282 13.92 26.58 8.77
C ARG A 282 14.47 25.20 8.43
N LEU A 283 13.66 24.34 7.80
CA LEU A 283 14.11 23.04 7.31
C LEU A 283 15.11 23.20 6.17
N LEU A 284 14.84 24.08 5.21
CA LEU A 284 15.76 24.37 4.11
C LEU A 284 17.07 24.95 4.63
N GLU A 285 17.05 25.82 5.64
CA GLU A 285 18.29 26.30 6.27
C GLU A 285 19.08 25.16 6.94
N ALA A 286 18.41 24.28 7.68
CA ALA A 286 19.06 23.11 8.29
C ALA A 286 19.61 22.13 7.25
N LEU A 287 18.92 22.00 6.11
CA LEU A 287 19.32 21.11 5.01
C LEU A 287 20.68 21.49 4.43
N ARG A 288 21.12 22.76 4.54
CA ARG A 288 22.45 23.22 4.11
C ARG A 288 23.62 22.49 4.77
N ALA A 289 23.38 21.83 5.91
CA ALA A 289 24.39 21.02 6.60
C ALA A 289 24.48 19.58 6.05
N GLU A 290 23.47 19.13 5.32
CA GLU A 290 23.45 17.81 4.70
C GLU A 290 24.23 17.80 3.38
N LYS A 291 24.80 16.65 3.04
CA LYS A 291 25.46 16.49 1.74
C LYS A 291 24.46 16.01 0.71
N LEU A 292 24.25 16.81 -0.34
CA LEU A 292 23.38 16.47 -1.44
C LEU A 292 24.18 16.11 -2.68
N SER A 293 23.77 15.03 -3.34
CA SER A 293 24.31 14.66 -4.63
C SER A 293 23.69 15.53 -5.74
N ARG A 294 24.25 15.51 -6.94
CA ARG A 294 23.63 16.15 -8.12
C ARG A 294 22.56 15.25 -8.73
N LYS A 295 21.69 14.71 -7.88
CA LYS A 295 20.53 13.90 -8.24
C LYS A 295 19.27 14.50 -7.63
N VAL A 296 18.11 14.00 -8.04
CA VAL A 296 16.83 14.42 -7.47
C VAL A 296 16.69 13.85 -6.07
N HIS A 297 16.44 14.72 -5.10
CA HIS A 297 16.21 14.36 -3.70
C HIS A 297 14.75 14.59 -3.31
N GLY A 298 14.19 13.72 -2.47
CA GLY A 298 12.83 13.87 -1.94
C GLY A 298 12.83 14.45 -0.53
N LEU A 299 12.01 15.46 -0.25
CA LEU A 299 11.83 16.04 1.07
C LEU A 299 10.37 15.91 1.50
N ARG A 300 10.13 15.19 2.60
CA ARG A 300 8.82 15.08 3.24
C ARG A 300 8.83 15.77 4.59
N LEU A 301 7.78 16.55 4.84
CA LEU A 301 7.42 17.06 6.16
C LEU A 301 6.03 16.56 6.52
N PHE A 302 5.90 15.89 7.66
CA PHE A 302 4.64 15.68 8.36
C PHE A 302 4.78 16.13 9.81
N VAL A 303 3.79 16.86 10.31
CA VAL A 303 3.75 17.30 11.70
C VAL A 303 2.31 17.26 12.22
N ALA A 304 2.13 16.74 13.43
CA ALA A 304 0.84 16.67 14.11
C ALA A 304 0.93 17.28 15.50
N HIS A 305 0.01 18.17 15.82
CA HIS A 305 -0.14 18.79 17.14
C HIS A 305 -1.53 18.53 17.71
N ASN A 306 -1.64 18.58 19.04
CA ASN A 306 -2.90 18.61 19.76
C ASN A 306 -2.79 19.53 20.97
N GLU A 307 -3.67 20.53 21.04
CA GLU A 307 -3.61 21.59 22.07
C GLU A 307 -2.22 22.26 22.13
N GLY A 308 -1.66 22.55 20.96
CA GLY A 308 -0.33 23.17 20.80
C GLY A 308 0.86 22.26 21.14
N ALA A 309 0.63 21.05 21.66
CA ALA A 309 1.68 20.09 21.94
C ALA A 309 1.97 19.21 20.71
N LEU A 310 3.25 19.00 20.40
CA LEU A 310 3.66 18.09 19.33
C LEU A 310 3.28 16.65 19.71
N LEU A 311 2.45 16.02 18.88
CA LEU A 311 2.09 14.61 19.02
C LEU A 311 3.06 13.70 18.27
N ASN A 312 3.39 14.09 17.04
CA ASN A 312 4.28 13.35 16.17
C ASN A 312 4.86 14.26 15.10
N ASN A 313 6.09 13.99 14.66
CA ASN A 313 6.65 14.53 13.43
C ASN A 313 7.33 13.41 12.64
N GLU A 314 7.37 13.60 11.33
CA GLU A 314 8.14 12.75 10.42
C GLU A 314 8.76 13.70 9.39
N VAL A 315 10.09 13.76 9.37
CA VAL A 315 10.82 14.50 8.34
C VAL A 315 11.71 13.52 7.62
N LEU A 316 11.46 13.31 6.32
CA LEU A 316 12.23 12.38 5.51
C LEU A 316 13.04 13.12 4.46
N LEU A 317 14.30 12.72 4.31
CA LEU A 317 15.15 13.04 3.17
C LEU A 317 15.41 11.72 2.42
N ASP A 318 15.04 11.66 1.14
CA ASP A 318 15.13 10.47 0.29
C ASP A 318 14.49 9.21 0.90
N SER A 319 13.26 9.39 1.42
CA SER A 319 12.49 8.34 2.10
C SER A 319 13.17 7.73 3.34
N ARG A 320 14.16 8.42 3.92
CA ARG A 320 14.81 8.05 5.18
C ARG A 320 14.56 9.12 6.25
N PRO A 321 14.35 8.73 7.53
CA PRO A 321 14.25 9.68 8.63
C PRO A 321 15.46 10.62 8.68
N TRP A 322 15.19 11.92 8.76
CA TRP A 322 16.19 12.97 8.85
C TRP A 322 16.10 13.65 10.22
N SER A 323 16.93 13.19 11.15
CA SER A 323 16.92 13.65 12.55
C SER A 323 17.20 15.15 12.72
N GLY A 324 18.01 15.75 11.84
CA GLY A 324 18.23 17.20 11.82
C GLY A 324 16.95 17.96 11.52
N GLY A 325 16.15 17.48 10.55
CA GLY A 325 14.86 18.04 10.22
C GLY A 325 13.81 17.83 11.33
N GLU A 326 13.77 16.64 11.93
CA GLU A 326 12.88 16.35 13.06
C GLU A 326 13.14 17.26 14.26
N ALA A 327 14.40 17.58 14.55
CA ALA A 327 14.78 18.53 15.59
C ALA A 327 14.26 19.96 15.28
N VAL A 328 14.38 20.41 14.02
CA VAL A 328 13.84 21.71 13.60
C VAL A 328 12.33 21.79 13.82
N VAL A 329 11.59 20.74 13.47
CA VAL A 329 10.14 20.67 13.67
C VAL A 329 9.80 20.66 15.16
N ALA A 330 10.54 19.90 15.98
CA ALA A 330 10.33 19.85 17.43
C ALA A 330 10.54 21.21 18.12
N ASP A 331 11.47 22.01 17.61
CA ASP A 331 11.76 23.36 18.10
C ASP A 331 10.89 24.44 17.44
N HIS A 332 9.90 24.06 16.62
CA HIS A 332 8.97 25.00 16.00
C HIS A 332 7.67 25.10 16.81
N PRO A 333 7.15 26.31 17.06
CA PRO A 333 5.84 26.44 17.71
C PRO A 333 4.74 25.79 16.87
N ALA A 334 3.73 25.24 17.52
CA ALA A 334 2.58 24.66 16.82
C ALA A 334 1.94 25.68 15.86
N LEU A 335 1.53 25.22 14.68
CA LEU A 335 0.87 26.07 13.68
C LEU A 335 -0.48 26.59 14.19
N VAL A 336 -1.12 25.84 15.09
CA VAL A 336 -2.38 26.21 15.75
C VAL A 336 -2.25 25.88 17.24
N ALA A 337 -2.76 26.76 18.10
CA ALA A 337 -2.67 26.63 19.55
C ALA A 337 -3.70 25.66 20.15
N GLU A 338 -4.87 25.52 19.52
CA GLU A 338 -6.00 24.76 20.06
C GLU A 338 -6.43 23.64 19.11
N GLY A 339 -6.91 22.54 19.68
CA GLY A 339 -7.42 21.39 18.93
C GLY A 339 -6.33 20.54 18.29
N ARG A 340 -6.78 19.54 17.52
CA ARG A 340 -5.90 18.62 16.78
C ARG A 340 -5.69 19.14 15.37
N VAL A 341 -4.43 19.22 14.94
CA VAL A 341 -4.06 19.57 13.58
C VAL A 341 -2.94 18.66 13.12
N ALA A 342 -3.00 18.20 11.87
CA ALA A 342 -1.82 17.66 11.21
C ALA A 342 -1.63 18.32 9.84
N THR A 343 -0.38 18.45 9.44
CA THR A 343 0.02 19.10 8.20
C THR A 343 1.09 18.28 7.52
N ARG A 344 0.96 18.13 6.21
CA ARG A 344 1.94 17.47 5.36
C ARG A 344 2.31 18.33 4.17
N VAL A 345 3.58 18.36 3.84
CA VAL A 345 4.10 18.87 2.56
C VAL A 345 5.13 17.89 2.02
N PHE A 346 5.14 17.75 0.70
CA PHE A 346 6.14 16.97 -0.02
C PHE A 346 6.73 17.84 -1.14
N GLY A 347 8.03 17.72 -1.36
CA GLY A 347 8.70 18.37 -2.47
C GLY A 347 9.90 17.59 -2.99
N LEU A 348 10.30 17.91 -4.21
CA LEU A 348 11.53 17.43 -4.82
C LEU A 348 12.55 18.55 -4.93
N LEU A 349 13.80 18.23 -4.63
CA LEU A 349 14.96 19.06 -4.92
C LEU A 349 15.57 18.56 -6.23
N VAL A 350 15.28 19.26 -7.32
CA VAL A 350 15.75 18.91 -8.66
C VAL A 350 17.05 19.69 -8.94
N PRO A 351 18.17 19.03 -9.25
CA PRO A 351 19.42 19.74 -9.50
C PRO A 351 19.27 20.64 -10.72
N LEU A 352 19.64 21.92 -10.58
CA LEU A 352 19.79 22.81 -11.73
C LEU A 352 21.13 22.49 -12.40
N ASP A 353 21.11 22.17 -13.69
CA ASP A 353 22.33 22.07 -14.48
C ASP A 353 23.04 23.43 -14.48
N VAL A 354 24.37 23.41 -14.26
CA VAL A 354 25.23 24.59 -14.37
C VAL A 354 25.84 24.65 -15.76
#